data_AF-A0AAV2JGF9-F1
#
_entry.id   AF-A0AAV2JGF9-F1
#
_cell.length_a   1.000
_cell.length_b   1.000
_cell.length_c   1.000
_cell.angle_alpha   90.00
_cell.angle_beta   90.00
_cell.angle_gamma   90.00
#
_symmetry.space_group_name_H-M   'P 1'
#
loop_
_entity.id
_entity.type
_entity.pdbx_description
1 polymer ?
#
loop_
_entity_poly.entity_id
_entity_poly.type
_entity_poly.pdbx_seq_one_letter_code
_entity_poly.pdbx_strand_id
1 'polypeptide(L)'
;MGVRRLVRVMRVRRLVRVMGVRRLVRVMRVRRLVRVMGVRRLVRVMGVRRLVRVMGVRRLVRVMRVRRLVRVMGVRRLVRVMGVRRLVRVIGVRWLVRVIGVRWLVRVIGVRWLVRVIRVRWLVRVMGVRRLVRVIGVRRLVRVMGVRRLVRVIGVRRLVRVMRVRRLVRVMGVRRLVRVMRVRRLVRVMGVRWLVRVMGVRWLVRVMGVRRLVRVMRVRRLVRVMGVRRLVRVMGVRRLVRVMGVRRLVRVIGVRRLVRVMGVRRLVRVMGVRRLVRVRE
;
A
#
# COMPACT_ATOMS: atom_id res chain seq x y z
N MET A 1 24.33 10.64 -35.68
CA MET A 1 23.38 9.81 -36.45
C MET A 1 22.28 9.19 -35.58
N GLY A 2 20.98 9.25 -35.84
CA GLY A 2 20.16 10.34 -36.36
C GLY A 2 19.09 10.64 -35.30
N VAL A 3 18.83 11.92 -35.04
CA VAL A 3 17.84 12.37 -34.06
C VAL A 3 16.45 12.06 -34.60
N ARG A 4 15.97 10.81 -34.45
CA ARG A 4 14.56 10.50 -34.71
C ARG A 4 13.74 11.27 -33.69
N ARG A 5 13.19 12.42 -34.12
CA ARG A 5 12.32 13.26 -33.28
C ARG A 5 11.09 12.42 -32.90
N LEU A 6 10.56 11.63 -33.83
CA LEU A 6 9.33 10.86 -33.68
C LEU A 6 9.52 9.43 -34.22
N VAL A 7 8.95 8.45 -33.53
CA VAL A 7 8.79 7.07 -34.00
C VAL A 7 7.32 6.70 -33.81
N ARG A 8 6.63 6.37 -34.92
CA ARG A 8 5.24 5.94 -34.92
C ARG A 8 5.16 4.55 -35.53
N VAL A 9 4.58 3.60 -34.81
CA VAL A 9 4.38 2.22 -35.24
C VAL A 9 2.92 1.84 -35.00
N MET A 10 2.25 1.32 -36.04
CA MET A 10 0.79 1.19 -36.05
C MET A 10 0.28 -0.23 -35.79
N ARG A 11 0.76 -1.23 -36.52
CA ARG A 11 0.37 -2.63 -36.40
C ARG A 11 1.60 -3.49 -36.60
N VAL A 12 1.92 -4.36 -35.64
CA VAL A 12 3.07 -5.27 -35.75
C VAL A 12 2.74 -6.63 -35.15
N ARG A 13 3.03 -7.70 -35.90
CA ARG A 13 2.82 -9.08 -35.41
C ARG A 13 3.90 -9.50 -34.41
N ARG A 14 5.18 -9.28 -34.72
CA ARG A 14 6.30 -9.82 -33.94
C ARG A 14 6.93 -8.78 -33.01
N LEU A 15 7.80 -7.90 -33.52
CA LEU A 15 8.68 -7.11 -32.67
C LEU A 15 8.68 -5.63 -33.05
N VAL A 16 8.61 -4.78 -32.04
CA VAL A 16 8.98 -3.37 -32.14
C VAL A 16 10.16 -3.12 -31.21
N ARG A 17 11.30 -2.70 -31.76
CA ARG A 17 12.48 -2.28 -31.00
C ARG A 17 12.78 -0.83 -31.34
N VAL A 18 12.84 0.03 -30.33
CA VAL A 18 13.11 1.47 -30.49
C VAL A 18 14.21 1.87 -29.52
N MET A 19 15.21 2.58 -30.04
CA MET A 19 16.42 3.03 -29.34
C MET A 19 16.60 4.53 -29.55
N GLY A 20 17.04 5.26 -28.53
CA GLY A 20 17.64 6.59 -28.69
C GLY A 20 16.72 7.67 -29.27
N VAL A 21 15.54 7.89 -28.67
CA VAL A 21 14.55 8.86 -29.19
C VAL A 21 14.50 10.14 -28.36
N ARG A 22 14.60 11.31 -29.01
CA ARG A 22 14.53 12.60 -28.29
C ARG A 22 13.10 13.00 -27.91
N ARG A 23 12.10 12.94 -28.82
CA ARG A 23 10.74 13.40 -28.49
C ARG A 23 9.75 12.26 -28.24
N LEU A 24 9.29 11.56 -29.27
CA LEU A 24 8.11 10.69 -29.14
C LEU A 24 8.33 9.28 -29.67
N VAL A 25 7.89 8.29 -28.90
CA VAL A 25 7.61 6.93 -29.36
C VAL A 25 6.14 6.65 -29.18
N ARG A 26 5.42 6.36 -30.28
CA ARG A 26 4.01 5.91 -30.27
C ARG A 26 3.93 4.54 -30.93
N VAL A 27 3.55 3.53 -30.15
CA VAL A 27 3.38 2.15 -30.63
C VAL A 27 1.95 1.70 -30.38
N MET A 28 1.31 1.20 -31.43
CA MET A 28 -0.07 0.70 -31.40
C MET A 28 -0.13 -0.75 -31.86
N ARG A 29 -1.15 -1.48 -31.37
CA ARG A 29 -1.58 -2.81 -31.84
C ARG A 29 -0.43 -3.79 -32.14
N VAL A 30 0.28 -4.22 -31.10
CA VAL A 30 1.37 -5.22 -31.22
C VAL A 30 0.96 -6.57 -30.64
N ARG A 31 1.12 -7.66 -31.40
CA ARG A 31 0.79 -9.01 -30.89
C ARG A 31 1.85 -9.50 -29.89
N ARG A 32 3.14 -9.55 -30.23
CA ARG A 32 4.15 -10.12 -29.32
C ARG A 32 4.85 -9.06 -28.46
N LEU A 33 5.80 -8.29 -28.99
CA LEU A 33 6.77 -7.58 -28.14
C LEU A 33 7.00 -6.12 -28.55
N VAL A 34 7.01 -5.24 -27.55
CA VAL A 34 7.52 -3.86 -27.65
C VAL A 34 8.69 -3.69 -26.69
N ARG A 35 9.85 -3.28 -27.20
CA ARG A 35 11.04 -2.88 -26.43
C ARG A 35 11.40 -1.44 -26.78
N VAL A 36 11.39 -0.55 -25.80
CA VAL A 36 11.78 0.86 -25.96
C VAL A 36 12.89 1.19 -24.97
N MET A 37 13.98 1.76 -25.48
CA MET A 37 15.17 2.11 -24.70
C MET A 37 15.59 3.55 -24.99
N GLY A 38 15.89 4.31 -23.94
CA GLY A 38 16.49 5.64 -24.06
C GLY A 38 15.57 6.65 -24.74
N VAL A 39 14.58 7.18 -24.01
CA VAL A 39 13.67 8.22 -24.52
C VAL A 39 13.69 9.47 -23.64
N ARG A 40 13.96 10.64 -24.21
CA ARG A 40 13.99 11.88 -23.40
C ARG A 40 12.58 12.34 -23.01
N ARG A 41 11.62 12.46 -23.95
CA ARG A 41 10.28 12.98 -23.60
C ARG A 41 9.23 11.89 -23.36
N LEU A 42 8.72 11.22 -24.39
CA LEU A 42 7.46 10.47 -24.26
C LEU A 42 7.47 9.10 -24.93
N VAL A 43 7.00 8.09 -24.19
CA VAL A 43 6.64 6.78 -24.70
C VAL A 43 5.13 6.55 -24.50
N ARG A 44 4.39 6.27 -25.58
CA ARG A 44 2.99 5.84 -25.57
C ARG A 44 2.88 4.47 -26.23
N VAL A 45 2.44 3.46 -25.48
CA VAL A 45 2.20 2.10 -25.99
C VAL A 45 0.76 1.71 -25.74
N MET A 46 0.05 1.29 -26.80
CA MET A 46 -1.37 0.94 -26.74
C MET A 46 -1.63 -0.41 -27.41
N GLY A 47 -2.36 -1.29 -26.72
CA GLY A 47 -2.85 -2.53 -27.30
C GLY A 47 -1.73 -3.53 -27.58
N VAL A 48 -1.23 -4.18 -26.52
CA VAL A 48 -0.18 -5.21 -26.65
C VAL A 48 -0.64 -6.54 -26.05
N ARG A 49 -0.60 -7.63 -26.84
CA ARG A 49 -1.07 -8.93 -26.31
C ARG A 49 -0.06 -9.55 -25.33
N ARG A 50 1.24 -9.61 -25.65
CA ARG A 50 2.22 -10.25 -24.75
C ARG A 50 3.00 -9.25 -23.89
N LEU A 51 3.97 -8.51 -24.42
CA LEU A 51 4.97 -7.86 -23.58
C LEU A 51 5.32 -6.42 -24.00
N VAL A 52 5.37 -5.53 -23.02
CA VAL A 52 5.95 -4.19 -23.12
C VAL A 52 7.13 -4.09 -22.16
N ARG A 53 8.31 -3.73 -22.67
CA ARG A 53 9.50 -3.36 -21.89
C ARG A 53 9.90 -1.93 -22.24
N VAL A 54 9.97 -1.05 -21.25
CA VAL A 54 10.41 0.34 -21.40
C VAL A 54 11.54 0.61 -20.41
N MET A 55 12.68 1.09 -20.90
CA MET A 55 13.88 1.35 -20.10
C MET A 55 14.41 2.75 -20.39
N GLY A 56 14.76 3.49 -19.33
CA GLY A 56 15.44 4.79 -19.45
C GLY A 56 14.57 5.86 -20.12
N VAL A 57 13.62 6.44 -19.37
CA VAL A 57 12.78 7.54 -19.86
C VAL A 57 12.87 8.77 -18.96
N ARG A 58 13.22 9.94 -19.49
CA ARG A 58 13.36 11.14 -18.64
C ARG A 58 11.99 11.70 -18.22
N ARG A 59 11.02 11.87 -19.13
CA ARG A 59 9.71 12.46 -18.76
C ARG A 59 8.61 11.42 -18.54
N LEU A 60 8.02 10.84 -19.58
CA LEU A 60 6.73 10.16 -19.45
C LEU A 60 6.66 8.81 -20.17
N VAL A 61 6.14 7.81 -19.45
CA VAL A 61 5.70 6.52 -20.00
C VAL A 61 4.19 6.37 -19.80
N ARG A 62 3.45 6.12 -20.87
CA ARG A 62 2.04 5.74 -20.85
C ARG A 62 1.87 4.38 -21.53
N VAL A 63 1.33 3.39 -20.81
CA VAL A 63 1.05 2.06 -21.33
C VAL A 63 -0.42 1.71 -21.09
N MET A 64 -1.13 1.32 -22.14
CA MET A 64 -2.57 1.04 -22.09
C MET A 64 -2.90 -0.30 -22.73
N ARG A 65 -3.87 -1.01 -22.14
CA ARG A 65 -4.48 -2.25 -22.67
C ARG A 65 -3.43 -3.31 -23.02
N VAL A 66 -2.81 -3.89 -21.99
CA VAL A 66 -1.83 -4.99 -22.15
C VAL A 66 -2.36 -6.29 -21.57
N ARG A 67 -2.37 -7.39 -22.35
CA ARG A 67 -2.91 -8.67 -21.85
C ARG A 67 -1.96 -9.37 -20.88
N ARG A 68 -0.68 -9.54 -21.19
CA ARG A 68 0.24 -10.24 -20.28
C ARG A 68 1.05 -9.28 -19.40
N LEU A 69 2.10 -8.64 -19.92
CA LEU A 69 3.16 -8.07 -19.08
C LEU A 69 3.58 -6.65 -19.48
N VAL A 70 3.70 -5.78 -18.48
CA VAL A 70 4.36 -4.47 -18.58
C VAL A 70 5.55 -4.43 -17.62
N ARG A 71 6.74 -4.14 -18.13
CA ARG A 71 7.95 -3.84 -17.36
C ARG A 71 8.44 -2.43 -17.69
N VAL A 72 8.57 -1.58 -16.68
CA VAL A 72 9.10 -0.22 -16.81
C VAL A 72 10.25 -0.04 -15.82
N MET A 73 11.41 0.40 -16.31
CA MET A 73 12.62 0.58 -15.51
C MET A 73 13.25 1.95 -15.79
N GLY A 74 13.62 2.67 -14.73
CA GLY A 74 14.37 3.93 -14.83
C GLY A 74 13.55 5.04 -15.48
N VAL A 75 12.63 5.66 -14.72
CA VAL A 75 11.85 6.81 -15.19
C VAL A 75 12.00 8.01 -14.26
N ARG A 76 12.45 9.16 -14.77
CA ARG A 76 12.68 10.33 -13.90
C ARG A 76 11.37 11.01 -13.48
N ARG A 77 10.39 11.23 -14.37
CA ARG A 77 9.13 11.87 -13.97
C ARG A 77 7.97 10.89 -13.76
N LEU A 78 7.33 10.38 -14.80
CA LEU A 78 5.99 9.79 -14.67
C LEU A 78 5.83 8.46 -15.41
N VAL A 79 5.24 7.49 -14.72
CA VAL A 79 4.74 6.23 -15.30
C VAL A 79 3.23 6.14 -15.09
N ARG A 80 2.46 5.98 -16.17
CA ARG A 80 1.03 5.66 -16.15
C ARG A 80 0.79 4.33 -16.85
N VAL A 81 0.18 3.38 -16.14
CA VAL A 81 -0.19 2.07 -16.68
C VAL A 81 -1.68 1.83 -16.44
N MET A 82 -2.43 1.51 -17.50
CA MET A 82 -3.88 1.33 -17.44
C MET A 82 -4.31 0.05 -18.17
N GLY A 83 -5.12 -0.78 -17.49
CA GLY A 83 -5.72 -1.97 -18.10
C GLY A 83 -4.71 -3.05 -18.41
N VAL A 84 -4.26 -3.79 -17.40
CA VAL A 84 -3.35 -4.94 -17.57
C VAL A 84 -3.97 -6.22 -17.00
N ARG A 85 -4.07 -7.29 -17.79
CA ARG A 85 -4.68 -8.53 -17.26
C ARG A 85 -3.74 -9.29 -16.32
N ARG A 86 -2.46 -9.50 -16.66
CA ARG A 86 -1.54 -10.25 -15.78
C ARG A 86 -0.67 -9.37 -14.88
N LEU A 87 0.41 -8.80 -15.38
CA LEU A 87 1.48 -8.28 -14.52
C LEU A 87 1.96 -6.88 -14.92
N VAL A 88 2.11 -6.01 -13.92
CA VAL A 88 2.82 -4.73 -14.00
C VAL A 88 4.01 -4.76 -13.05
N ARG A 89 5.22 -4.55 -13.58
CA ARG A 89 6.45 -4.33 -12.79
C ARG A 89 7.03 -2.96 -13.12
N VAL A 90 7.17 -2.12 -12.10
CA VAL A 90 7.79 -0.79 -12.21
C VAL A 90 8.96 -0.70 -11.23
N ILE A 91 10.13 -0.32 -11.72
CA ILE A 91 11.36 -0.20 -10.93
C ILE A 91 11.98 1.17 -11.17
N GLY A 92 12.36 1.87 -10.11
CA GLY A 92 13.16 3.08 -10.18
C GLY A 92 12.41 4.25 -10.83
N VAL A 93 11.55 4.92 -10.06
CA VAL A 93 10.85 6.13 -10.51
C VAL A 93 11.07 7.28 -9.55
N ARG A 94 11.58 8.43 -10.02
CA ARG A 94 11.83 9.56 -9.11
C ARG A 94 10.54 10.25 -8.69
N TRP A 95 9.60 10.55 -9.59
CA TRP A 95 8.38 11.28 -9.21
C TRP A 95 7.14 10.42 -8.98
N LEU A 96 6.50 9.89 -10.02
CA LEU A 96 5.14 9.36 -9.90
C LEU A 96 4.94 8.06 -10.67
N VAL A 97 4.33 7.08 -9.99
CA VAL A 97 3.77 5.86 -10.58
C VAL A 97 2.25 5.85 -10.36
N ARG A 98 1.48 5.76 -11.45
CA ARG A 98 0.02 5.55 -11.42
C ARG A 98 -0.33 4.26 -12.16
N VAL A 99 -0.92 3.30 -11.45
CA VAL A 99 -1.39 2.03 -12.02
C VAL A 99 -2.89 1.89 -11.77
N ILE A 100 -3.66 1.62 -12.83
CA ILE A 100 -5.11 1.49 -12.77
C ILE A 100 -5.54 0.21 -13.47
N GLY A 101 -6.38 -0.59 -12.82
CA GLY A 101 -7.04 -1.73 -13.44
C GLY A 101 -6.07 -2.86 -13.77
N VAL A 102 -5.73 -3.66 -12.76
CA VAL A 102 -4.89 -4.86 -12.94
C VAL A 102 -5.57 -6.08 -12.35
N ARG A 103 -5.73 -7.16 -13.14
CA ARG A 103 -6.43 -8.36 -12.65
C ARG A 103 -5.53 -9.20 -11.72
N TRP A 104 -4.24 -9.36 -12.03
CA TRP A 104 -3.36 -10.22 -11.22
C TRP A 104 -2.39 -9.47 -10.31
N LEU A 105 -1.32 -8.87 -10.83
CA LEU A 105 -0.22 -8.42 -9.99
C LEU A 105 0.32 -7.05 -10.37
N VAL A 106 0.51 -6.20 -9.36
CA VAL A 106 1.27 -4.95 -9.43
C VAL A 106 2.48 -5.05 -8.48
N ARG A 107 3.69 -4.89 -9.02
CA ARG A 107 4.93 -4.77 -8.25
C ARG A 107 5.59 -3.43 -8.55
N VAL A 108 5.77 -2.60 -7.53
CA VAL A 108 6.45 -1.30 -7.61
C VAL A 108 7.62 -1.28 -6.64
N ILE A 109 8.81 -0.94 -7.14
CA ILE A 109 10.06 -0.89 -6.36
C ILE A 109 10.74 0.45 -6.59
N GLY A 110 11.13 1.12 -5.51
CA GLY A 110 12.00 2.29 -5.56
C GLY A 110 11.31 3.51 -6.17
N VAL A 111 10.53 4.23 -5.36
CA VAL A 111 9.89 5.49 -5.77
C VAL A 111 10.19 6.63 -4.80
N ARG A 112 10.72 7.77 -5.27
CA ARG A 112 11.03 8.88 -4.35
C ARG A 112 9.76 9.55 -3.83
N TRP A 113 8.82 9.85 -4.72
CA TRP A 113 7.64 10.64 -4.37
C TRP A 113 6.38 9.81 -4.18
N LEU A 114 5.68 9.41 -5.24
CA LEU A 114 4.30 8.92 -5.13
C LEU A 114 4.05 7.63 -5.91
N VAL A 115 3.40 6.68 -5.25
CA VAL A 115 2.79 5.49 -5.86
C VAL A 115 1.28 5.55 -5.65
N ARG A 116 0.50 5.52 -6.73
CA ARG A 116 -0.96 5.39 -6.72
C ARG A 116 -1.38 4.12 -7.46
N VAL A 117 -2.00 3.18 -6.76
CA VAL A 117 -2.54 1.94 -7.32
C VAL A 117 -4.05 1.87 -7.08
N ILE A 118 -4.81 1.62 -8.15
CA ILE A 118 -6.27 1.62 -8.13
C ILE A 118 -6.80 0.36 -8.79
N ARG A 119 -7.79 -0.29 -8.16
CA ARG A 119 -8.55 -1.44 -8.68
C ARG A 119 -7.64 -2.60 -9.09
N VAL A 120 -7.22 -3.40 -8.10
CA VAL A 120 -6.45 -4.64 -8.34
C VAL A 120 -7.18 -5.86 -7.78
N ARG A 121 -7.41 -6.89 -8.60
CA ARG A 121 -8.18 -8.06 -8.13
C ARG A 121 -7.37 -8.97 -7.20
N TRP A 122 -6.09 -9.18 -7.48
CA TRP A 122 -5.26 -10.09 -6.69
C TRP A 122 -4.26 -9.38 -5.78
N LEU A 123 -3.13 -8.91 -6.29
CA LEU A 123 -1.98 -8.58 -5.45
C LEU A 123 -1.33 -7.25 -5.82
N VAL A 124 -1.06 -6.44 -4.79
CA VAL A 124 -0.22 -5.25 -4.85
C VAL A 124 0.98 -5.43 -3.92
N ARG A 125 2.19 -5.29 -4.47
CA ARG A 125 3.45 -5.22 -3.71
C ARG A 125 4.15 -3.88 -3.99
N VAL A 126 4.39 -3.09 -2.94
CA VAL A 126 5.12 -1.82 -3.02
C VAL A 126 6.29 -1.84 -2.05
N MET A 127 7.49 -1.56 -2.55
CA MET A 127 8.73 -1.57 -1.76
C MET A 127 9.53 -0.29 -1.99
N GLY A 128 10.01 0.32 -0.90
CA GLY A 128 10.94 1.44 -0.95
C GLY A 128 10.30 2.71 -1.53
N VAL A 129 9.52 3.43 -0.73
CA VAL A 129 8.94 4.72 -1.14
C VAL A 129 9.28 5.83 -0.15
N ARG A 130 9.86 6.95 -0.59
CA ARG A 130 10.21 8.02 0.37
C ARG A 130 8.97 8.80 0.84
N ARG A 131 8.08 9.26 -0.05
CA ARG A 131 6.92 10.06 0.39
C ARG A 131 5.63 9.26 0.56
N LEU A 132 4.92 8.90 -0.49
CA LEU A 132 3.52 8.47 -0.38
C LEU A 132 3.20 7.20 -1.18
N VAL A 133 2.50 6.28 -0.52
CA VAL A 133 1.81 5.14 -1.14
C VAL A 133 0.31 5.28 -0.92
N ARG A 134 -0.48 5.31 -2.01
CA ARG A 134 -1.94 5.27 -2.00
C ARG A 134 -2.44 4.05 -2.76
N VAL A 135 -3.14 3.14 -2.07
CA VAL A 135 -3.74 1.94 -2.66
C VAL A 135 -5.24 1.96 -2.42
N ILE A 136 -6.03 1.82 -3.49
CA ILE A 136 -7.50 1.84 -3.44
C ILE A 136 -8.05 0.61 -4.16
N GLY A 137 -8.93 -0.13 -3.48
CA GLY A 137 -9.72 -1.19 -4.08
C GLY A 137 -8.88 -2.42 -4.44
N VAL A 138 -8.65 -3.31 -3.47
CA VAL A 138 -7.94 -4.57 -3.69
C VAL A 138 -8.73 -5.77 -3.19
N ARG A 139 -8.99 -6.77 -4.03
CA ARG A 139 -9.80 -7.93 -3.60
C ARG A 139 -9.01 -8.93 -2.75
N ARG A 140 -7.73 -9.21 -3.02
CA ARG A 140 -6.97 -10.15 -2.17
C ARG A 140 -5.94 -9.45 -1.27
N LEU A 141 -4.81 -8.99 -1.77
CA LEU A 141 -3.66 -8.71 -0.92
C LEU A 141 -2.96 -7.39 -1.28
N VAL A 142 -2.67 -6.61 -0.25
CA VAL A 142 -1.76 -5.45 -0.28
C VAL A 142 -0.56 -5.74 0.62
N ARG A 143 0.66 -5.65 0.08
CA ARG A 143 1.92 -5.66 0.85
C ARG A 143 2.67 -4.36 0.58
N VAL A 144 2.95 -3.58 1.64
CA VAL A 144 3.75 -2.34 1.56
C VAL A 144 4.91 -2.44 2.54
N MET A 145 6.13 -2.20 2.06
CA MET A 145 7.36 -2.28 2.84
C MET A 145 8.24 -1.05 2.62
N GLY A 146 8.77 -0.48 3.70
CA GLY A 146 9.80 0.55 3.64
C GLY A 146 9.27 1.88 3.10
N VAL A 147 8.51 2.60 3.92
CA VAL A 147 7.95 3.91 3.56
C VAL A 147 8.37 4.98 4.56
N ARG A 148 8.98 6.08 4.11
CA ARG A 148 9.42 7.12 5.05
C ARG A 148 8.26 7.99 5.56
N ARG A 149 7.36 8.48 4.68
CA ARG A 149 6.26 9.36 5.14
C ARG A 149 4.92 8.63 5.32
N LEU A 150 4.19 8.32 4.26
CA LEU A 150 2.77 7.98 4.37
C LEU A 150 2.36 6.74 3.56
N VAL A 151 1.59 5.87 4.19
CA VAL A 151 0.82 4.79 3.55
C VAL A 151 -0.67 5.02 3.78
N ARG A 152 -1.45 5.08 2.70
CA ARG A 152 -2.93 5.10 2.73
C ARG A 152 -3.47 3.91 1.94
N VAL A 153 -4.21 3.03 2.61
CA VAL A 153 -4.87 1.86 2.01
C VAL A 153 -6.37 1.96 2.25
N ILE A 154 -7.16 1.84 1.19
CA ILE A 154 -8.63 1.95 1.23
C ILE A 154 -9.25 0.77 0.51
N GLY A 155 -10.21 0.10 1.15
CA GLY A 155 -11.06 -0.90 0.52
C GLY A 155 -10.28 -2.16 0.14
N VAL A 156 -10.07 -3.07 1.10
CA VAL A 156 -9.43 -4.36 0.86
C VAL A 156 -10.30 -5.51 1.36
N ARG A 157 -10.62 -6.50 0.51
CA ARG A 157 -11.47 -7.61 0.96
C ARG A 157 -10.71 -8.59 1.86
N ARG A 158 -9.51 -9.06 1.49
CA ARG A 158 -8.78 -10.04 2.32
C ARG A 158 -7.73 -9.40 3.24
N LEU A 159 -6.57 -9.00 2.73
CA LEU A 159 -5.40 -8.78 3.58
C LEU A 159 -4.61 -7.51 3.24
N VAL A 160 -4.28 -6.75 4.28
CA VAL A 160 -3.31 -5.65 4.24
C VAL A 160 -2.13 -5.99 5.15
N ARG A 161 -0.90 -5.97 4.61
CA ARG A 161 0.35 -6.04 5.39
C ARG A 161 1.18 -4.79 5.14
N VAL A 162 1.49 -4.04 6.19
CA VAL A 162 2.33 -2.83 6.15
C VAL A 162 3.50 -3.00 7.11
N MET A 163 4.73 -2.79 6.63
CA MET A 163 5.95 -2.98 7.39
C MET A 163 6.90 -1.79 7.24
N ARG A 164 7.59 -1.44 8.34
CA ARG A 164 8.70 -0.46 8.37
C ARG A 164 8.27 0.90 7.81
N VAL A 165 7.43 1.63 8.57
CA VAL A 165 6.97 2.98 8.21
C VAL A 165 7.43 4.03 9.22
N ARG A 166 8.09 5.10 8.77
CA ARG A 166 8.64 6.11 9.70
C ARG A 166 7.59 7.09 10.23
N ARG A 167 6.66 7.60 9.41
CA ARG A 167 5.63 8.54 9.90
C ARG A 167 4.26 7.87 10.07
N LEU A 168 3.50 7.65 9.00
CA LEU A 168 2.06 7.43 9.11
C LEU A 168 1.55 6.24 8.29
N VAL A 169 0.71 5.42 8.90
CA VAL A 169 -0.12 4.41 8.26
C VAL A 169 -1.59 4.73 8.49
N ARG A 170 -2.38 4.82 7.41
CA ARG A 170 -3.84 4.92 7.43
C ARG A 170 -4.45 3.75 6.64
N VAL A 171 -5.27 2.93 7.29
CA VAL A 171 -6.00 1.81 6.66
C VAL A 171 -7.48 1.96 6.92
N MET A 172 -8.29 1.90 5.86
CA MET A 172 -9.74 2.10 5.92
C MET A 172 -10.47 1.00 5.15
N GLY A 173 -11.48 0.38 5.76
CA GLY A 173 -12.37 -0.58 5.12
C GLY A 173 -11.67 -1.87 4.72
N VAL A 174 -11.49 -2.79 5.67
CA VAL A 174 -10.90 -4.12 5.42
C VAL A 174 -11.82 -5.23 5.91
N ARG A 175 -12.20 -6.19 5.05
CA ARG A 175 -13.12 -7.26 5.50
C ARG A 175 -12.42 -8.31 6.38
N ARG A 176 -11.23 -8.81 6.01
CA ARG A 176 -10.57 -9.87 6.81
C ARG A 176 -9.48 -9.36 7.75
N LEU A 177 -8.32 -8.95 7.24
CA LEU A 177 -7.14 -8.82 8.09
C LEU A 177 -6.27 -7.60 7.76
N VAL A 178 -5.89 -6.87 8.81
CA VAL A 178 -4.87 -5.83 8.79
C VAL A 178 -3.70 -6.26 9.69
N ARG A 179 -2.48 -6.28 9.15
CA ARG A 179 -1.23 -6.44 9.92
C ARG A 179 -0.33 -5.21 9.68
N VAL A 180 0.03 -4.52 10.75
CA VAL A 180 0.96 -3.37 10.72
C VAL A 180 2.11 -3.62 11.67
N MET A 181 3.35 -3.50 11.18
CA MET A 181 4.56 -3.78 11.96
C MET A 181 5.59 -2.67 11.83
N ARG A 182 6.24 -2.34 12.96
CA ARG A 182 7.38 -1.40 13.06
C ARG A 182 7.04 -0.01 12.47
N VAL A 183 6.25 0.77 13.21
CA VAL A 183 5.89 2.15 12.84
C VAL A 183 6.42 3.16 13.86
N ARG A 184 7.16 4.19 13.41
CA ARG A 184 7.76 5.16 14.36
C ARG A 184 6.75 6.18 14.90
N ARG A 185 5.84 6.74 14.09
CA ARG A 185 4.87 7.74 14.59
C ARG A 185 3.46 7.17 14.77
N LEU A 186 2.68 7.04 13.71
CA LEU A 186 1.23 6.89 13.82
C LEU A 186 0.67 5.74 12.99
N VAL A 187 -0.21 4.96 13.61
CA VAL A 187 -1.09 3.98 12.94
C VAL A 187 -2.54 4.39 13.19
N ARG A 188 -3.32 4.54 12.12
CA ARG A 188 -4.78 4.70 12.16
C ARG A 188 -5.43 3.58 11.34
N VAL A 189 -6.31 2.80 11.97
CA VAL A 189 -7.09 1.73 11.32
C VAL A 189 -8.57 1.96 11.59
N MET A 190 -9.39 1.99 10.53
CA MET A 190 -10.83 2.25 10.62
C MET A 190 -11.61 1.21 9.83
N GLY A 191 -12.66 0.65 10.42
CA GLY A 191 -13.61 -0.24 9.75
C GLY A 191 -12.99 -1.57 9.34
N VAL A 192 -12.89 -2.50 10.28
CA VAL A 192 -12.39 -3.87 10.01
C VAL A 192 -13.37 -4.93 10.50
N ARG A 193 -13.81 -5.84 9.63
CA ARG A 193 -14.81 -6.87 10.04
C ARG A 193 -14.19 -7.98 10.90
N TRP A 194 -12.95 -8.37 10.67
CA TRP A 194 -12.36 -9.51 11.38
C TRP A 194 -11.20 -9.13 12.30
N LEU A 195 -10.02 -8.84 11.77
CA LEU A 195 -8.82 -8.80 12.60
C LEU A 195 -7.91 -7.61 12.29
N VAL A 196 -7.50 -6.91 13.34
CA VAL A 196 -6.41 -5.93 13.35
C VAL A 196 -5.28 -6.45 14.23
N ARG A 197 -4.06 -6.57 13.68
CA ARG A 197 -2.84 -6.81 14.43
C ARG A 197 -1.86 -5.65 14.21
N VAL A 198 -1.46 -4.98 15.29
CA VAL A 198 -0.46 -3.90 15.27
C VAL A 198 0.67 -4.26 16.23
N MET A 199 1.92 -4.21 15.75
CA MET A 199 3.11 -4.55 16.53
C MET A 199 4.21 -3.52 16.37
N GLY A 200 4.78 -3.06 17.49
CA GLY A 200 5.96 -2.20 17.49
C GLY A 200 5.66 -0.80 16.98
N VAL A 201 5.06 0.03 17.84
CA VAL A 201 4.76 1.43 17.53
C VAL A 201 5.36 2.38 18.56
N ARG A 202 6.16 3.37 18.14
CA ARG A 202 6.82 4.27 19.10
C ARG A 202 5.91 5.36 19.66
N TRP A 203 4.90 5.82 18.92
CA TRP A 203 4.04 6.91 19.37
C TRP A 203 2.59 6.51 19.53
N LEU A 204 1.83 6.33 18.46
CA LEU A 204 0.37 6.27 18.56
C LEU A 204 -0.25 5.19 17.69
N VAL A 205 -1.12 4.40 18.30
CA VAL A 205 -2.07 3.50 17.63
C VAL A 205 -3.49 3.99 17.89
N ARG A 206 -4.25 4.25 16.82
CA ARG A 206 -5.71 4.47 16.87
C ARG A 206 -6.42 3.41 16.04
N VAL A 207 -7.34 2.68 16.66
CA VAL A 207 -8.19 1.67 15.99
C VAL A 207 -9.65 1.99 16.27
N MET A 208 -10.46 2.08 15.22
CA MET A 208 -11.88 2.41 15.32
C MET A 208 -12.73 1.44 14.51
N GLY A 209 -13.82 0.93 15.09
CA GLY A 209 -14.82 0.12 14.41
C GLY A 209 -14.29 -1.24 13.96
N VAL A 210 -14.22 -2.21 14.89
CA VAL A 210 -13.79 -3.58 14.59
C VAL A 210 -14.84 -4.61 15.05
N ARG A 211 -15.32 -5.49 14.15
CA ARG A 211 -16.38 -6.44 14.57
C ARG A 211 -15.87 -7.67 15.34
N ARG A 212 -14.63 -8.11 15.18
CA ARG A 212 -14.13 -9.28 15.94
C ARG A 212 -12.95 -8.95 16.84
N LEU A 213 -11.75 -8.74 16.30
CA LEU A 213 -10.54 -8.79 17.12
C LEU A 213 -9.56 -7.66 16.83
N VAL A 214 -9.11 -7.01 17.90
CA VAL A 214 -7.98 -6.08 17.91
C VAL A 214 -6.86 -6.68 18.78
N ARG A 215 -5.65 -6.81 18.21
CA ARG A 215 -4.42 -7.14 18.95
C ARG A 215 -3.39 -6.03 18.75
N VAL A 216 -2.96 -5.40 19.83
CA VAL A 216 -1.92 -4.36 19.82
C VAL A 216 -0.79 -4.78 20.75
N MET A 217 0.45 -4.76 20.26
CA MET A 217 1.63 -5.19 21.02
C MET A 217 2.78 -4.19 20.92
N ARG A 218 3.50 -3.99 22.02
CA ARG A 218 4.76 -3.22 22.09
C ARG A 218 4.58 -1.78 21.59
N VAL A 219 3.89 -0.95 22.38
CA VAL A 219 3.68 0.48 22.08
C VAL A 219 4.35 1.38 23.11
N ARG A 220 5.18 2.34 22.69
CA ARG A 220 5.91 3.20 23.65
C ARG A 220 5.10 4.35 24.24
N ARG A 221 4.09 4.90 23.55
CA ARG A 221 3.29 6.00 24.13
C ARG A 221 1.82 5.65 24.26
N LEU A 222 1.05 5.64 23.19
CA LEU A 222 -0.42 5.67 23.31
C LEU A 222 -1.12 4.64 22.43
N VAL A 223 -2.07 3.94 23.03
CA VAL A 223 -3.06 3.10 22.35
C VAL A 223 -4.45 3.67 22.60
N ARG A 224 -5.21 3.93 21.54
CA ARG A 224 -6.65 4.25 21.58
C ARG A 224 -7.43 3.24 20.74
N VAL A 225 -8.38 2.55 21.34
CA VAL A 225 -9.28 1.61 20.66
C VAL A 225 -10.72 2.01 20.94
N MET A 226 -11.53 2.15 19.90
CA MET A 226 -12.94 2.57 20.02
C MET A 226 -13.84 1.66 19.18
N GLY A 227 -14.96 1.22 19.76
CA GLY A 227 -16.01 0.48 19.05
C GLY A 227 -15.54 -0.90 18.57
N VAL A 228 -15.49 -1.88 19.48
CA VAL A 228 -15.14 -3.28 19.16
C VAL A 228 -16.23 -4.23 19.62
N ARG A 229 -16.78 -5.07 18.72
CA ARG A 229 -17.90 -5.95 19.09
C ARG A 229 -17.51 -7.22 19.85
N ARG A 230 -16.28 -7.73 19.74
CA ARG A 230 -15.88 -8.94 20.49
C ARG A 230 -14.68 -8.69 21.38
N LEU A 231 -13.47 -8.57 20.84
CA LEU A 231 -12.28 -8.71 21.67
C LEU A 231 -11.22 -7.66 21.39
N VAL A 232 -10.68 -7.09 22.48
CA VAL A 232 -9.49 -6.23 22.49
C VAL A 232 -8.40 -6.90 23.34
N ARG A 233 -7.20 -7.08 22.76
CA ARG A 233 -5.98 -7.51 23.45
C ARG A 233 -4.91 -6.44 23.27
N VAL A 234 -4.42 -5.87 24.37
CA VAL A 234 -3.31 -4.90 24.38
C VAL A 234 -2.21 -5.42 25.28
N MET A 235 -0.98 -5.51 24.78
CA MET A 235 0.17 -6.02 25.54
C MET A 235 1.39 -5.11 25.40
N GLY A 236 2.01 -4.75 26.52
CA GLY A 236 3.28 -4.01 26.56
C GLY A 236 3.14 -2.57 26.07
N VAL A 237 2.61 -1.69 26.92
CA VAL A 237 2.46 -0.25 26.65
C VAL A 237 3.17 0.59 27.71
N ARG A 238 4.11 1.47 27.31
CA ARG A 238 4.87 2.24 28.32
C ARG A 238 4.15 3.44 28.91
N ARG A 239 3.15 4.02 28.26
CA ARG A 239 2.42 5.17 28.83
C ARG A 239 0.94 4.88 28.99
N LEU A 240 0.17 4.92 27.91
CA LEU A 240 -1.28 5.06 28.01
C LEU A 240 -2.05 4.08 27.13
N VAL A 241 -3.06 3.44 27.72
CA VAL A 241 -4.11 2.68 27.03
C VAL A 241 -5.47 3.31 27.31
N ARG A 242 -6.22 3.63 26.24
CA ARG A 242 -7.63 4.03 26.27
C ARG A 242 -8.44 3.05 25.41
N VAL A 243 -9.42 2.39 26.01
CA VAL A 243 -10.36 1.49 25.32
C VAL A 243 -11.77 1.96 25.63
N MET A 244 -12.59 2.17 24.59
CA MET A 244 -13.97 2.64 24.73
C MET A 244 -14.93 1.81 23.86
N GLY A 245 -16.07 1.41 24.41
CA GLY A 245 -17.14 0.74 23.67
C GLY A 245 -16.75 -0.65 23.17
N VAL A 246 -16.66 -1.62 24.07
CA VAL A 246 -16.38 -3.03 23.75
C VAL A 246 -17.50 -3.94 24.24
N ARG A 247 -18.16 -4.68 23.35
CA ARG A 247 -19.34 -5.48 23.76
C ARG A 247 -19.04 -6.77 24.52
N ARG A 248 -17.81 -7.32 24.46
CA ARG A 248 -17.49 -8.58 25.16
C ARG A 248 -16.25 -8.45 26.02
N LEU A 249 -15.06 -8.55 25.44
CA LEU A 249 -13.84 -8.81 26.19
C LEU A 249 -12.76 -7.75 25.96
N VAL A 250 -12.21 -7.24 27.06
CA VAL A 250 -10.99 -6.43 27.07
C VAL A 250 -9.92 -7.13 27.90
N ARG A 251 -8.75 -7.39 27.31
CA ARG A 251 -7.56 -7.87 28.01
C ARG A 251 -6.40 -6.90 27.81
N VAL A 252 -5.90 -6.30 28.89
CA VAL A 252 -4.75 -5.39 28.90
C VAL A 252 -3.67 -5.94 29.82
N ILE A 253 -2.45 -6.09 29.30
CA ILE A 253 -1.31 -6.62 30.06
C ILE A 253 -0.10 -5.71 29.91
N GLY A 254 0.58 -5.41 31.02
CA GLY A 254 1.89 -4.76 31.02
C GLY A 254 1.81 -3.29 30.57
N VAL A 255 1.26 -2.42 31.44
CA VAL A 255 1.17 -0.97 31.20
C VAL A 255 1.88 -0.19 32.30
N ARG A 256 2.88 0.64 31.96
CA ARG A 256 3.66 1.33 33.01
C ARG A 256 3.01 2.55 33.64
N ARG A 257 2.05 3.22 32.99
CA ARG A 257 1.41 4.41 33.57
C ARG A 257 -0.09 4.24 33.72
N LEU A 258 -0.86 4.37 32.64
CA LEU A 258 -2.30 4.56 32.76
C LEU A 258 -3.11 3.66 31.84
N VAL A 259 -4.14 3.02 32.41
CA VAL A 259 -5.18 2.29 31.72
C VAL A 259 -6.54 2.94 32.00
N ARG A 260 -7.26 3.30 30.94
CA ARG A 260 -8.67 3.73 30.98
C ARG A 260 -9.49 2.81 30.10
N VAL A 261 -10.48 2.14 30.68
CA VAL A 261 -11.45 1.28 29.98
C VAL A 261 -12.85 1.79 30.30
N MET A 262 -13.66 2.07 29.27
CA MET A 262 -15.03 2.56 29.42
C MET A 262 -15.99 1.82 28.47
N GLY A 263 -17.23 1.56 28.88
CA GLY A 263 -18.26 1.02 28.00
C GLY A 263 -18.02 -0.44 27.66
N VAL A 264 -17.84 -1.32 28.65
CA VAL A 264 -17.58 -2.76 28.44
C VAL A 264 -18.69 -3.60 29.06
N ARG A 265 -19.42 -4.34 28.23
CA ARG A 265 -20.64 -5.07 28.66
C ARG A 265 -20.44 -6.44 29.31
N ARG A 266 -19.24 -7.01 29.32
CA ARG A 266 -19.04 -8.37 29.86
C ARG A 266 -17.82 -8.49 30.76
N LEU A 267 -16.60 -8.46 30.20
CA LEU A 267 -15.41 -8.70 31.00
C LEU A 267 -14.25 -7.77 30.63
N VAL A 268 -13.62 -7.26 31.68
CA VAL A 268 -12.39 -6.50 31.64
C VAL A 268 -11.34 -7.20 32.50
N ARG A 269 -10.21 -7.58 31.89
CA ARG A 269 -9.03 -8.10 32.61
C ARG A 269 -7.84 -7.18 32.37
N VAL A 270 -7.34 -6.55 33.43
CA VAL A 270 -6.17 -5.67 33.42
C VAL A 270 -5.12 -6.25 34.35
N MET A 271 -3.90 -6.46 33.87
CA MET A 271 -2.80 -7.04 34.65
C MET A 271 -1.48 -6.30 34.41
N GLY A 272 -0.63 -6.23 35.43
CA GLY A 272 0.71 -5.64 35.33
C GLY A 272 0.67 -4.14 35.01
N VAL A 273 -0.11 -3.37 35.79
CA VAL A 273 -0.16 -1.90 35.70
C VAL A 273 0.56 -1.30 36.90
N ARG A 274 1.49 -0.36 36.65
CA ARG A 274 2.35 0.19 37.72
C ARG A 274 1.84 1.45 38.40
N ARG A 275 0.93 2.22 37.79
CA ARG A 275 0.46 3.49 38.38
C ARG A 275 -1.06 3.54 38.53
N LEU A 276 -1.80 3.60 37.42
CA LEU A 276 -3.24 3.89 37.49
C LEU A 276 -4.07 3.03 36.54
N VAL A 277 -5.17 2.49 37.08
CA VAL A 277 -6.22 1.78 36.35
C VAL A 277 -7.56 2.46 36.66
N ARG A 278 -8.33 2.79 35.62
CA ARG A 278 -9.73 3.19 35.75
C ARG A 278 -10.58 2.36 34.78
N VAL A 279 -11.53 1.62 35.34
CA VAL A 279 -12.54 0.85 34.60
C VAL A 279 -13.90 1.43 34.96
N ARG A 280 -14.69 1.79 33.95
CA ARG A 280 -16.09 2.20 34.09
C ARG A 280 -16.90 1.39 33.10
N GLU A 281 -17.97 0.74 33.54
CA GLU A 281 -18.78 -0.11 32.67
C GLU A 281 -19.59 0.68 31.65
#